data_AF-A0A084SP83-F1
#
_entry.id   AF-A0A084SP83-F1
#
_cell.length_a   1.000
_cell.length_b   1.000
_cell.length_c   1.000
_cell.angle_alpha   90.00
_cell.angle_beta   90.00
_cell.angle_gamma   90.00
#
_symmetry.space_group_name_H-M   'P 1'
#
loop_
_entity.id
_entity.type
_entity.pdbx_description
1 polymer ?
#
loop_
_entity_poly.entity_id
_entity_poly.type
_entity_poly.pdbx_seq_one_letter_code
_entity_poly.pdbx_strand_id
1 'polypeptide(L)'
;MMCRNSSSLVLMLPLLALLGCDPGGGGGTGPQVSVALEPAAVTLPMAGTQRFTATVTGASDTSVTWTATGGEISQAGEFTAPRQEGMYRVRATSVADTARYAESVVTVTKPPPPTIQVFTAAASTINVGEGTTLNWEATGATSLSIEPDVGTVTGTSVTVTPGHDDDLYADGHERRGQRHGHHHRDGAAAAHHLLVHGGVGDDQRGAEHDLELGG
;
A
#
# COMPACT_ATOMS: atom_id res chain seq x y z
N MET A 1 14.71 -2.59 -9.69
CA MET A 1 13.24 -2.56 -9.90
C MET A 1 12.90 -3.45 -11.09
N MET A 2 12.19 -4.57 -11.03
CA MET A 2 11.38 -5.23 -10.00
C MET A 2 11.73 -6.72 -10.06
N CYS A 3 12.18 -7.32 -8.97
CA CYS A 3 12.19 -8.78 -8.84
C CYS A 3 10.73 -9.20 -8.70
N ARG A 4 10.07 -9.51 -9.83
CA ARG A 4 8.77 -10.17 -9.84
C ARG A 4 8.95 -11.49 -9.09
N ASN A 5 8.24 -11.61 -7.97
CA ASN A 5 8.28 -12.77 -7.09
C ASN A 5 7.78 -14.01 -7.86
N SER A 6 8.72 -14.68 -8.52
CA SER A 6 8.49 -15.87 -9.33
C SER A 6 8.55 -17.07 -8.40
N SER A 7 7.48 -17.32 -7.65
CA SER A 7 7.34 -18.60 -6.94
C SER A 7 6.90 -19.68 -7.92
N SER A 8 7.87 -20.18 -8.69
CA SER A 8 7.82 -21.53 -9.25
C SER A 8 7.97 -22.50 -8.08
N LEU A 9 6.86 -23.07 -7.61
CA LEU A 9 6.94 -24.23 -6.71
C LEU A 9 6.82 -25.51 -7.52
N VAL A 10 7.88 -26.29 -7.40
CA VAL A 10 8.23 -27.54 -8.07
C VAL A 10 7.19 -28.64 -7.82
N LEU A 11 6.85 -29.34 -8.90
CA LEU A 11 6.15 -30.64 -8.94
C LEU A 11 6.63 -31.59 -7.83
N MET A 12 5.73 -32.00 -6.94
CA MET A 12 5.94 -33.16 -6.07
C MET A 12 4.99 -34.29 -6.46
N LEU A 13 5.47 -35.16 -7.35
CA LEU A 13 4.99 -36.54 -7.43
C LEU A 13 5.73 -37.37 -6.38
N PRO A 14 5.02 -38.26 -5.67
CA PRO A 14 5.56 -39.59 -5.45
C PRO A 14 4.61 -40.65 -6.02
N LEU A 15 5.05 -41.23 -7.13
CA LEU A 15 4.68 -42.57 -7.55
C LEU A 15 5.61 -43.54 -6.82
N LEU A 16 5.12 -44.28 -5.81
CA LEU A 16 5.54 -45.66 -5.60
C LEU A 16 4.55 -46.41 -4.69
N ALA A 17 3.82 -47.34 -5.29
CA ALA A 17 3.01 -48.33 -4.61
C ALA A 17 3.90 -49.44 -4.04
N LEU A 18 3.76 -49.72 -2.74
CA LEU A 18 4.13 -51.01 -2.16
C LEU A 18 2.84 -51.80 -1.95
N LEU A 19 2.75 -52.95 -2.62
CA LEU A 19 1.68 -53.93 -2.48
C LEU A 19 1.69 -54.56 -1.09
N GLY A 20 0.75 -54.15 -0.25
CA GLY A 20 0.23 -54.96 0.85
C GLY A 20 -1.13 -55.48 0.45
N CYS A 21 -1.25 -56.78 0.19
CA CYS A 21 -2.53 -57.47 0.05
C CYS A 21 -3.04 -57.74 1.48
N ASP A 22 -4.04 -56.97 1.91
CA ASP A 22 -4.79 -57.24 3.14
C ASP A 22 -6.25 -57.56 2.76
N PRO A 23 -6.70 -58.82 2.84
CA PRO A 23 -8.06 -59.21 2.50
C PRO A 23 -8.93 -59.15 3.76
N GLY A 24 -9.52 -58.00 4.06
CA GLY A 24 -10.51 -57.94 5.15
C GLY A 24 -10.92 -56.55 5.62
N GLY A 25 -11.64 -55.78 4.80
CA GLY A 25 -12.28 -54.56 5.30
C GLY A 25 -13.23 -53.93 4.30
N GLY A 26 -14.53 -54.03 4.54
CA GLY A 26 -15.56 -53.32 3.78
C GLY A 26 -15.45 -51.81 3.98
N GLY A 27 -14.69 -51.14 3.12
CA GLY A 27 -14.65 -49.68 2.99
C GLY A 27 -15.33 -49.27 1.69
N GLY A 28 -16.36 -48.43 1.78
CA GLY A 28 -17.27 -48.10 0.68
C GLY A 28 -16.57 -47.74 -0.63
N THR A 29 -16.85 -48.51 -1.68
CA THR A 29 -16.35 -48.35 -3.05
C THR A 29 -17.12 -47.30 -3.87
N GLY A 30 -17.75 -46.34 -3.19
CA GLY A 30 -18.32 -45.17 -3.85
C GLY A 30 -17.23 -44.13 -4.11
N PRO A 31 -17.31 -43.33 -5.19
CA PRO A 31 -16.46 -42.16 -5.37
C PRO A 31 -16.53 -41.26 -4.12
N GLN A 32 -15.46 -41.20 -3.32
CA GLN A 32 -15.41 -40.36 -2.14
C GLN A 32 -15.06 -38.94 -2.55
N VAL A 33 -15.99 -38.00 -2.36
CA VAL A 33 -15.77 -36.59 -2.70
C VAL A 33 -14.64 -36.00 -1.85
N SER A 34 -13.65 -35.39 -2.52
CA SER A 34 -12.54 -34.67 -1.88
C SER A 34 -12.43 -33.26 -2.45
N VAL A 35 -12.04 -32.30 -1.60
CA VAL A 35 -11.89 -30.89 -1.98
C VAL A 35 -10.49 -30.44 -1.57
N ALA A 36 -9.78 -29.80 -2.48
CA ALA A 36 -8.50 -29.12 -2.23
C ALA A 36 -8.64 -27.63 -2.54
N LEU A 37 -7.86 -26.78 -1.86
CA LEU A 37 -7.91 -25.31 -1.98
C LEU A 37 -6.50 -24.74 -2.00
N GLU A 38 -6.18 -23.92 -3.01
CA GLU A 38 -4.88 -23.28 -3.19
C GLU A 38 -5.04 -21.77 -3.42
N PRO A 39 -4.23 -20.91 -2.79
CA PRO A 39 -3.24 -21.21 -1.74
C PRO A 39 -3.88 -21.62 -0.42
N ALA A 40 -3.21 -22.50 0.33
CA ALA A 40 -3.65 -22.93 1.67
C ALA A 40 -3.49 -21.84 2.76
N ALA A 41 -2.57 -20.89 2.55
CA ALA A 41 -2.43 -19.70 3.37
C ALA A 41 -1.87 -18.53 2.57
N VAL A 42 -2.26 -17.30 2.92
CA VAL A 42 -1.78 -16.07 2.28
C VAL A 42 -1.72 -14.92 3.28
N THR A 43 -0.77 -14.00 3.08
CA THR A 43 -0.73 -12.71 3.79
C THR A 43 -1.05 -11.60 2.81
N LEU A 44 -2.03 -10.76 3.12
CA LEU A 44 -2.47 -9.65 2.28
C LEU A 44 -2.46 -8.32 3.06
N PRO A 45 -2.16 -7.19 2.42
CA PRO A 45 -2.47 -5.90 3.00
C PRO A 45 -3.99 -5.71 3.10
N MET A 46 -4.44 -4.78 3.94
CA MET A 46 -5.83 -4.30 3.95
C MET A 46 -6.33 -3.97 2.54
N ALA A 47 -7.56 -4.36 2.20
CA ALA A 47 -8.15 -4.23 0.85
C ALA A 47 -7.37 -4.94 -0.28
N GLY A 48 -6.37 -5.76 0.05
CA GLY A 48 -5.65 -6.58 -0.92
C GLY A 48 -6.52 -7.69 -1.50
N THR A 49 -6.22 -8.11 -2.74
CA THR A 49 -6.96 -9.15 -3.45
C THR A 49 -6.13 -10.42 -3.62
N GLN A 50 -6.77 -11.59 -3.53
CA GLN A 50 -6.15 -12.89 -3.82
C GLN A 50 -7.14 -13.80 -4.56
N ARG A 51 -6.65 -14.55 -5.55
CA ARG A 51 -7.44 -15.60 -6.20
C ARG A 51 -7.19 -16.95 -5.53
N PHE A 52 -8.26 -17.65 -5.22
CA PHE A 52 -8.27 -19.02 -4.70
C PHE A 52 -8.83 -19.98 -5.76
N THR A 53 -8.23 -21.15 -5.84
CA THR A 53 -8.65 -22.22 -6.74
C THR A 53 -9.04 -23.44 -5.92
N ALA A 54 -10.26 -23.92 -6.10
CA ALA A 54 -10.73 -25.15 -5.50
C ALA A 54 -10.73 -26.28 -6.54
N THR A 55 -10.31 -27.47 -6.13
CA THR A 55 -10.36 -28.69 -6.95
C THR A 55 -11.20 -29.73 -6.23
N VAL A 56 -12.29 -30.17 -6.87
CA VAL A 56 -13.15 -31.23 -6.36
C VAL A 56 -12.88 -32.52 -7.15
N THR A 57 -12.66 -33.64 -6.47
CA THR A 57 -12.48 -34.96 -7.07
C THR A 57 -13.48 -35.96 -6.49
N GLY A 58 -13.72 -37.07 -7.19
CA GLY A 58 -14.66 -38.11 -6.74
C GLY A 58 -16.14 -37.72 -6.86
N ALA A 59 -16.47 -36.70 -7.65
CA ALA A 59 -17.84 -36.26 -7.92
C ALA A 59 -18.02 -35.93 -9.42
N SER A 60 -19.24 -36.09 -9.93
CA SER A 60 -19.60 -35.61 -11.28
C SER A 60 -19.76 -34.10 -11.33
N ASP A 61 -20.27 -33.50 -10.25
CA ASP A 61 -20.34 -32.05 -10.06
C ASP A 61 -19.11 -31.59 -9.27
N THR A 62 -18.28 -30.77 -9.90
CA THR A 62 -17.04 -30.23 -9.33
C THR A 62 -17.17 -28.77 -8.89
N SER A 63 -18.41 -28.24 -8.89
CA SER A 63 -18.67 -26.88 -8.41
C SER A 63 -18.55 -26.78 -6.89
N VAL A 64 -18.22 -25.56 -6.43
CA VAL A 64 -18.09 -25.24 -5.00
C VAL A 64 -18.90 -24.01 -4.64
N THR A 65 -19.30 -23.92 -3.38
CA THR A 65 -19.81 -22.71 -2.76
C THR A 65 -18.71 -22.06 -1.92
N TRP A 66 -18.46 -20.78 -2.16
CA TRP A 66 -17.45 -20.00 -1.45
C TRP A 66 -18.03 -19.28 -0.25
N THR A 67 -17.28 -19.24 0.85
CA THR A 67 -17.60 -18.44 2.05
C THR A 67 -16.33 -17.85 2.63
N ALA A 68 -16.44 -16.71 3.31
CA ALA A 68 -15.34 -16.09 4.04
C ALA A 68 -15.81 -15.56 5.40
N THR A 69 -14.93 -15.56 6.40
CA THR A 69 -15.24 -15.02 7.74
C THR A 69 -15.19 -13.48 7.79
N GLY A 70 -14.70 -12.83 6.75
CA GLY A 70 -14.66 -11.38 6.57
C GLY A 70 -14.10 -11.03 5.19
N GLY A 71 -14.34 -9.80 4.73
CA GLY A 71 -14.10 -9.42 3.34
C GLY A 71 -15.19 -9.93 2.39
N GLU A 72 -14.87 -9.98 1.10
CA GLU A 72 -15.79 -10.43 0.04
C GLU A 72 -15.12 -11.51 -0.80
N ILE A 73 -15.82 -12.60 -1.11
CA ILE A 73 -15.37 -13.64 -2.03
C ILE A 73 -16.39 -13.84 -3.14
N SER A 74 -15.92 -13.77 -4.39
CA SER A 74 -16.74 -14.04 -5.56
C SER A 74 -16.87 -15.54 -5.83
N GLN A 75 -17.86 -15.92 -6.64
CA GLN A 75 -18.05 -17.31 -7.07
C GLN A 75 -16.86 -17.83 -7.90
N ALA A 76 -16.07 -16.94 -8.50
CA ALA A 76 -14.84 -17.27 -9.23
C ALA A 76 -13.62 -17.49 -8.30
N GLY A 77 -13.79 -17.42 -6.98
CA GLY A 77 -12.71 -17.59 -6.01
C GLY A 77 -11.83 -16.34 -5.84
N GLU A 78 -12.24 -15.18 -6.35
CA GLU A 78 -11.53 -13.92 -6.11
C GLU A 78 -11.97 -13.32 -4.76
N PHE A 79 -11.03 -13.21 -3.83
CA PHE A 79 -11.20 -12.69 -2.49
C PHE A 79 -10.64 -11.27 -2.36
N THR A 80 -11.38 -10.37 -1.74
CA THR A 80 -10.95 -9.03 -1.33
C THR A 80 -10.94 -8.94 0.19
N ALA A 81 -9.76 -8.68 0.75
CA ALA A 81 -9.57 -8.56 2.19
C ALA A 81 -10.33 -7.35 2.77
N PRO A 82 -10.86 -7.44 4.00
CA PRO A 82 -11.46 -6.29 4.66
C PRO A 82 -10.42 -5.22 5.01
N ARG A 83 -10.90 -4.02 5.34
CA ARG A 83 -10.07 -2.90 5.85
C ARG A 83 -9.82 -3.01 7.36
N GLN A 84 -9.60 -4.24 7.83
CA GLN A 84 -9.35 -4.54 9.23
C GLN A 84 -8.30 -5.65 9.30
N GLU A 85 -7.22 -5.40 10.05
CA GLU A 85 -6.19 -6.41 10.28
C GLU A 85 -6.74 -7.60 11.08
N GLY A 86 -6.12 -8.76 10.90
CA GLY A 86 -6.53 -9.97 11.59
C GLY A 86 -6.45 -11.21 10.72
N MET A 87 -6.93 -12.31 11.27
CA MET A 87 -6.95 -13.61 10.59
C MET A 87 -8.36 -13.93 10.12
N TYR A 88 -8.48 -14.25 8.84
CA TYR A 88 -9.71 -14.62 8.18
C TYR A 88 -9.58 -16.02 7.57
N ARG A 89 -10.71 -16.65 7.27
CA ARG A 89 -10.77 -17.93 6.57
C ARG A 89 -11.58 -17.80 5.30
N VAL A 90 -11.08 -18.43 4.25
CA VAL A 90 -11.81 -18.67 3.00
C VAL A 90 -12.10 -20.17 2.93
N ARG A 91 -13.35 -20.53 2.67
CA ARG A 91 -13.80 -21.93 2.61
C ARG A 91 -14.48 -22.21 1.27
N ALA A 92 -14.02 -23.28 0.62
CA ALA A 92 -14.68 -23.88 -0.55
C ALA A 92 -15.41 -25.15 -0.11
N THR A 93 -16.74 -25.16 -0.24
CA THR A 93 -17.59 -26.31 0.10
C THR A 93 -18.08 -26.97 -1.19
N SER A 94 -17.96 -28.29 -1.33
CA SER A 94 -18.46 -28.99 -2.51
C SER A 94 -19.99 -28.89 -2.60
N VAL A 95 -20.50 -28.68 -3.82
CA VAL A 95 -21.94 -28.72 -4.09
C VAL A 95 -22.45 -30.16 -4.14
N ALA A 96 -21.62 -31.11 -4.59
CA ALA A 96 -21.98 -32.52 -4.65
C ALA A 96 -22.06 -33.20 -3.26
N ASP A 97 -21.25 -32.74 -2.30
CA ASP A 97 -21.25 -33.21 -0.91
C ASP A 97 -20.91 -32.05 0.03
N THR A 98 -21.94 -31.46 0.64
CA THR A 98 -21.79 -30.27 1.51
C THR A 98 -21.04 -30.56 2.81
N ALA A 99 -20.78 -31.83 3.15
CA ALA A 99 -19.93 -32.20 4.28
C ALA A 99 -18.43 -32.11 3.93
N ARG A 100 -18.08 -31.97 2.64
CA ARG A 100 -16.70 -31.89 2.17
C ARG A 100 -16.33 -30.48 1.77
N TYR A 101 -15.22 -30.02 2.35
CA TYR A 101 -14.74 -28.66 2.17
C TYR A 101 -13.24 -28.58 2.40
N ALA A 102 -12.64 -27.51 1.89
CA ALA A 102 -11.28 -27.11 2.20
C ALA A 102 -11.26 -25.64 2.66
N GLU A 103 -10.30 -25.30 3.51
CA GLU A 103 -10.13 -23.96 4.07
C GLU A 103 -8.73 -23.42 3.79
N SER A 104 -8.67 -22.10 3.63
CA SER A 104 -7.43 -21.33 3.51
C SER A 104 -7.40 -20.25 4.59
N VAL A 105 -6.22 -20.01 5.15
CA VAL A 105 -5.99 -18.98 6.16
C VAL A 105 -5.49 -17.71 5.49
N VAL A 106 -6.18 -16.60 5.72
CA VAL A 106 -5.80 -15.28 5.22
C VAL A 106 -5.39 -14.40 6.38
N THR A 107 -4.13 -13.99 6.41
CA THR A 107 -3.63 -13.01 7.38
C THR A 107 -3.65 -11.62 6.74
N VAL A 108 -4.44 -10.71 7.29
CA VAL A 108 -4.52 -9.32 6.82
C VAL A 108 -3.65 -8.44 7.71
N THR A 109 -2.73 -7.71 7.11
CA THR A 109 -1.82 -6.80 7.81
C THR A 109 -2.13 -5.34 7.49
N LYS A 110 -2.01 -4.48 8.51
CA LYS A 110 -1.98 -3.03 8.33
C LYS A 110 -0.60 -2.65 7.74
N PRO A 111 -0.54 -1.87 6.64
CA PRO A 111 0.73 -1.33 6.16
C PRO A 111 1.38 -0.46 7.25
N PRO A 112 2.73 -0.41 7.32
CA PRO A 112 3.40 0.50 8.23
C PRO A 112 3.01 1.96 7.94
N PRO A 113 2.96 2.83 8.96
CA PRO A 113 2.69 4.24 8.75
C PRO A 113 3.78 4.87 7.86
N PRO A 114 3.44 5.92 7.10
CA PRO A 114 4.42 6.63 6.32
C PRO A 114 5.45 7.33 7.22
N THR A 115 6.68 7.45 6.74
CA THR A 115 7.75 8.14 7.46
C THR A 115 8.53 9.05 6.53
N ILE A 116 8.94 10.22 7.04
CA ILE A 116 9.94 11.09 6.42
C ILE A 116 11.30 10.69 7.03
N GLN A 117 12.24 10.28 6.19
CA GLN A 117 13.60 9.92 6.60
C GLN A 117 14.56 11.09 6.43
N VAL A 118 14.41 11.82 5.33
CA VAL A 118 15.22 12.99 5.01
C VAL A 118 14.29 14.09 4.55
N PHE A 119 14.53 15.29 5.06
CA PHE A 119 14.05 16.52 4.47
C PHE A 119 15.12 17.57 4.71
N THR A 120 15.71 18.11 3.63
CA THR A 120 16.81 19.08 3.71
C THR A 120 16.72 20.09 2.57
N ALA A 121 17.37 21.23 2.73
CA ALA A 121 17.58 22.19 1.66
C ALA A 121 19.07 22.23 1.29
N ALA A 122 19.36 22.33 -0.01
CA ALA A 122 20.73 22.46 -0.52
C ALA A 122 21.39 23.75 -0.03
N ALA A 123 20.61 24.82 0.14
CA ALA A 123 21.02 26.05 0.78
C ALA A 123 20.02 26.40 1.89
N SER A 124 20.51 26.62 3.10
CA SER A 124 19.74 27.09 4.25
C SER A 124 19.43 28.59 4.19
N THR A 125 20.14 29.32 3.34
CA THR A 125 20.05 30.77 3.16
C THR A 125 20.20 31.06 1.67
N ILE A 126 19.29 31.86 1.12
CA ILE A 126 19.24 32.23 -0.31
C ILE A 126 18.89 33.70 -0.44
N ASN A 127 19.47 34.38 -1.44
CA ASN A 127 19.05 35.74 -1.74
C ASN A 127 17.70 35.74 -2.48
N VAL A 128 17.00 36.87 -2.44
CA VAL A 128 15.75 37.04 -3.19
C VAL A 128 16.00 36.80 -4.69
N GLY A 129 15.22 35.92 -5.30
CA GLY A 129 15.37 35.50 -6.70
C GLY A 129 16.38 34.36 -6.92
N GLU A 130 17.07 33.89 -5.88
CA GLU A 130 17.85 32.65 -5.93
C GLU A 130 16.97 31.46 -5.52
N GLY A 131 17.11 30.35 -6.24
CA GLY A 131 16.43 29.11 -5.91
C GLY A 131 17.25 28.23 -4.96
N THR A 132 16.59 27.52 -4.05
CA THR A 132 17.15 26.41 -3.28
C THR A 132 16.47 25.10 -3.69
N THR A 133 17.22 24.00 -3.69
CA THR A 133 16.65 22.68 -3.92
C THR A 133 16.31 22.05 -2.59
N LEU A 134 15.03 21.74 -2.38
CA LEU A 134 14.59 20.87 -1.30
C LEU A 134 14.77 19.43 -1.73
N ASN A 135 15.33 18.61 -0.86
CA ASN A 135 15.55 17.18 -1.04
C ASN A 135 14.80 16.42 0.05
N TRP A 136 14.12 15.34 -0.31
CA TRP A 136 13.43 14.49 0.65
C TRP A 136 13.53 13.01 0.32
N GLU A 137 13.44 12.20 1.37
CA GLU A 137 13.27 10.76 1.30
C GLU A 137 12.13 10.38 2.24
N ALA A 138 11.06 9.81 1.67
CA ALA A 138 9.91 9.36 2.42
C ALA A 138 9.53 7.93 1.99
N THR A 139 9.05 7.14 2.94
CA THR A 139 8.61 5.75 2.71
C THR A 139 7.17 5.55 3.13
N GLY A 140 6.43 4.69 2.42
CA GLY A 140 5.04 4.35 2.74
C GLY A 140 4.00 5.42 2.40
N ALA A 141 4.42 6.55 1.81
CA ALA A 141 3.54 7.64 1.39
C ALA A 141 2.75 7.30 0.11
N THR A 142 1.47 7.66 0.05
CA THR A 142 0.71 7.69 -1.20
C THR A 142 0.67 9.09 -1.83
N SER A 143 0.84 10.13 -1.01
CA SER A 143 1.04 11.50 -1.47
C SER A 143 1.99 12.26 -0.56
N LEU A 144 2.71 13.20 -1.16
CA LEU A 144 3.64 14.12 -0.51
C LEU A 144 3.19 15.53 -0.88
N SER A 145 3.15 16.44 0.09
CA SER A 145 2.85 17.85 -0.14
C SER A 145 3.84 18.72 0.62
N ILE A 146 4.29 19.81 0.02
CA ILE A 146 5.14 20.80 0.68
C ILE A 146 4.36 22.10 0.80
N GLU A 147 4.07 22.50 2.03
CA GLU A 147 3.38 23.75 2.35
C GLU A 147 4.39 24.84 2.76
N PRO A 148 4.04 26.14 2.63
CA PRO A 148 2.76 26.67 2.11
C PRO A 148 2.64 26.72 0.56
N ASP A 149 3.74 26.83 -0.19
CA ASP A 149 3.67 27.31 -1.59
C ASP A 149 3.88 26.28 -2.70
N VAL A 150 4.38 25.08 -2.38
CA VAL A 150 4.73 24.08 -3.42
C VAL A 150 3.55 23.17 -3.74
N GLY A 151 2.75 22.82 -2.73
CA GLY A 151 1.65 21.88 -2.86
C GLY A 151 2.12 20.44 -3.10
N THR A 152 1.31 19.65 -3.80
CA THR A 152 1.60 18.23 -4.04
C THR A 152 2.86 18.02 -4.88
N VAL A 153 3.80 17.23 -4.37
CA VAL A 153 5.07 16.92 -5.05
C VAL A 153 5.14 15.47 -5.51
N THR A 154 5.86 15.26 -6.61
CA THR A 154 6.24 13.93 -7.10
C THR A 154 7.76 13.87 -7.24
N GLY A 155 8.38 12.74 -6.90
CA GLY A 155 9.84 12.60 -6.89
C GLY A 155 10.47 12.78 -5.51
N THR A 156 11.75 13.17 -5.49
CA THR A 156 12.60 13.29 -4.28
C THR A 156 13.23 14.68 -4.11
N SER A 157 12.91 15.63 -4.99
CA SER A 157 13.42 16.99 -4.91
C SER A 157 12.57 17.98 -5.70
N VAL A 158 12.53 19.23 -5.24
CA VAL A 158 11.95 20.37 -5.97
C VAL A 158 12.81 21.60 -5.72
N THR A 159 13.02 22.41 -6.76
CA THR A 159 13.65 23.71 -6.60
C THR A 159 12.56 24.73 -6.29
N VAL A 160 12.69 25.40 -5.16
CA VAL A 160 11.83 26.51 -4.74
C VAL A 160 12.61 27.80 -4.87
N THR A 161 11.97 28.84 -5.37
CA THR A 161 12.51 30.20 -5.40
C THR A 161 11.54 31.06 -4.61
N PRO A 162 11.97 31.76 -3.55
CA PRO A 162 11.12 32.73 -2.88
C PRO A 162 10.59 33.70 -3.91
N GLY A 163 9.25 33.75 -4.05
CA GLY A 163 8.61 34.75 -4.86
C GLY A 163 8.98 36.14 -4.34
N HIS A 164 9.18 37.08 -5.25
CA HIS A 164 9.10 38.48 -4.87
C HIS A 164 7.64 38.74 -4.46
N ASP A 165 7.39 39.44 -3.36
CA ASP A 165 6.05 39.96 -3.02
C ASP A 165 5.64 40.99 -4.09
N ASP A 166 5.17 40.54 -5.25
CA ASP A 166 4.73 41.40 -6.35
C ASP A 166 3.28 41.94 -6.16
N ASP A 167 2.72 41.83 -4.94
CA ASP A 167 1.35 42.28 -4.65
C ASP A 167 1.25 43.58 -3.81
N LEU A 168 2.35 44.34 -3.66
CA LEU A 168 2.31 45.65 -2.99
C LEU A 168 3.02 46.79 -3.76
N TYR A 169 2.84 46.91 -5.08
CA TYR A 169 3.07 48.21 -5.73
C TYR A 169 2.34 48.40 -7.07
N ALA A 170 1.01 48.39 -7.06
CA ALA A 170 0.23 48.89 -8.20
C ALA A 170 -1.11 49.51 -7.77
N ASP A 171 -1.08 50.57 -6.95
CA ASP A 171 -2.03 51.67 -7.14
C ASP A 171 -1.37 53.00 -6.78
N GLY A 172 -1.45 53.93 -7.73
CA GLY A 172 -0.57 55.09 -7.81
C GLY A 172 -1.01 56.25 -6.92
N HIS A 173 -0.12 56.70 -6.04
CA HIS A 173 -0.07 58.11 -5.68
C HIS A 173 1.38 58.56 -5.49
N GLU A 174 1.96 59.12 -6.55
CA GLU A 174 3.14 59.97 -6.44
C GLU A 174 2.88 61.05 -5.39
N ARG A 175 3.68 61.13 -4.32
CA ARG A 175 4.25 62.39 -3.79
C ARG A 175 5.55 62.16 -3.01
N ARG A 176 6.63 62.59 -3.67
CA ARG A 176 7.83 63.28 -3.16
C ARG A 176 8.35 62.92 -1.76
N GLY A 177 9.47 62.19 -1.78
CA GLY A 177 10.68 62.63 -1.08
C GLY A 177 10.95 62.00 0.28
N GLN A 178 11.57 60.81 0.31
CA GLN A 178 12.49 60.46 1.39
C GLN A 178 13.45 59.35 0.94
N ARG A 179 14.73 59.73 0.73
CA ARG A 179 15.85 58.78 0.75
C ARG A 179 15.98 58.28 2.18
N HIS A 180 15.66 57.02 2.43
CA HIS A 180 16.21 56.24 3.54
C HIS A 180 16.43 54.82 3.03
N GLY A 181 17.58 54.25 3.39
CA GLY A 181 18.22 53.14 2.72
C GLY A 181 17.26 52.00 2.38
N HIS A 182 17.41 51.50 1.16
CA HIS A 182 17.01 50.16 0.79
C HIS A 182 17.86 49.21 1.65
N HIS A 183 17.50 49.06 2.92
CA HIS A 183 17.70 47.79 3.60
C HIS A 183 16.87 46.83 2.76
N HIS A 184 17.57 46.09 1.91
CA HIS A 184 17.12 44.80 1.46
C HIS A 184 16.71 44.10 2.75
N ARG A 185 15.40 44.05 3.02
CA ARG A 185 14.89 43.25 4.11
C ARG A 185 15.31 41.85 3.72
N ASP A 186 16.19 41.29 4.53
CA ASP A 186 16.61 39.90 4.46
C ASP A 186 15.35 39.09 4.16
N GLY A 187 15.32 38.48 2.97
CA GLY A 187 14.20 37.66 2.55
C GLY A 187 14.11 36.53 3.55
N ALA A 188 13.14 36.61 4.46
CA ALA A 188 12.94 35.58 5.47
C ALA A 188 12.77 34.26 4.71
N ALA A 189 13.74 33.37 4.86
CA ALA A 189 13.70 32.08 4.21
C ALA A 189 12.42 31.38 4.68
N ALA A 190 11.51 31.08 3.75
CA ALA A 190 10.22 30.50 4.07
C ALA A 190 10.45 29.14 4.75
N ALA A 191 9.96 28.98 5.97
CA ALA A 191 9.89 27.66 6.60
C ALA A 191 9.00 26.78 5.72
N HIS A 192 9.58 25.73 5.14
CA HIS A 192 8.84 24.77 4.33
C HIS A 192 8.49 23.57 5.20
N HIS A 193 7.23 23.14 5.13
CA HIS A 193 6.70 22.00 5.88
C HIS A 193 6.42 20.86 4.90
N LEU A 194 7.09 19.70 5.09
CA LEU A 194 6.80 18.49 4.31
C LEU A 194 5.72 17.68 5.04
N LEU A 195 4.56 17.57 4.39
CA LEU A 195 3.42 16.77 4.82
C LEU A 195 3.40 15.45 4.05
N VAL A 196 3.27 14.35 4.79
CA VAL A 196 3.14 13.01 4.21
C VAL A 196 1.80 12.40 4.58
N HIS A 197 1.02 12.00 3.57
CA HIS A 197 -0.23 11.28 3.79
C HIS A 197 -0.06 9.79 3.42
N GLY A 198 -0.43 8.94 4.37
CA GLY A 198 -0.49 7.48 4.19
C GLY A 198 -1.81 7.05 3.58
N GLY A 199 -1.78 6.01 2.74
CA GLY A 199 -2.96 5.43 2.11
C GLY A 199 -3.45 4.14 2.77
N VAL A 200 -4.78 3.96 2.72
CA VAL A 200 -5.62 2.83 3.18
C VAL A 200 -5.82 2.73 4.69
N GLY A 201 -6.84 3.48 5.16
CA GLY A 201 -7.39 3.46 6.52
C GLY A 201 -7.27 4.84 7.17
N ASP A 202 -8.39 5.41 7.62
CA ASP A 202 -8.52 6.78 8.19
C ASP A 202 -7.69 7.07 9.47
N ASP A 203 -6.76 6.19 9.85
CA ASP A 203 -5.99 6.22 11.09
C ASP A 203 -4.46 6.22 10.85
N GLN A 204 -4.00 6.37 9.61
CA GLN A 204 -2.57 6.61 9.35
C GLN A 204 -2.28 8.10 9.54
N ARG A 205 -2.03 8.52 10.78
CA ARG A 205 -1.52 9.87 11.08
C ARG A 205 -0.28 10.10 10.21
N GLY A 206 -0.31 11.19 9.44
CA GLY A 206 0.81 11.57 8.58
C GLY A 206 2.10 11.78 9.37
N ALA A 207 3.22 11.75 8.65
CA ALA A 207 4.49 12.22 9.19
C ALA A 207 4.65 13.70 8.81
N GLU A 208 5.07 14.49 9.79
CA GLU A 208 5.31 15.93 9.69
C GLU A 208 6.79 16.16 9.97
N HIS A 209 7.47 16.96 9.15
CA HIS A 209 8.84 17.38 9.42
C HIS A 209 9.04 18.83 8.98
N ASP A 210 9.34 19.67 9.96
CA ASP A 210 9.63 21.08 9.76
C ASP A 210 11.09 21.28 9.35
N LEU A 211 11.30 22.12 8.33
CA LEU A 211 12.62 22.64 8.01
C LEU A 211 12.64 24.15 8.25
N GLU A 212 13.30 24.58 9.32
CA GLU A 212 13.61 25.99 9.54
C GLU A 212 14.81 26.37 8.67
N LEU A 213 14.58 27.19 7.65
CA LEU A 213 15.66 27.83 6.91
C LEU A 213 16.17 29.03 7.73
N GLY A 214 17.44 29.01 8.10
CA GLY A 214 18.06 30.04 8.91
C GLY A 214 18.34 31.33 8.12
N GLY A 215 17.97 32.46 8.73
CA GLY A 215 18.25 33.82 8.22
C GLY A 215 19.70 34.26 8.37
#